data_AF-A0A269XZ08-F1
#
_entry.id   AF-A0A269XZ08-F1
#
_cell.length_a   1.000
_cell.length_b   1.000
_cell.length_c   1.000
_cell.angle_alpha   90.00
_cell.angle_beta   90.00
_cell.angle_gamma   90.00
#
_symmetry.space_group_name_H-M   'P 1'
#
loop_
_entity.id
_entity.type
_entity.pdbx_description
1 polymer ?
#
loop_
_entity_poly.entity_id
_entity_poly.type
_entity_poly.pdbx_seq_one_letter_code
_entity_poly.pdbx_strand_id
1 'polypeptide(L)'
;MSLRSTLTLTLLAGGLLAGPAYAQDVSPAELDRLAAERQEAIGPRDWGPPVDPAPEAQLMPLGGHVTCMSPHMAFEPVYAGPGSNTRQVGVAPPQLAVTTTTSGGWTRILRAYGKAAWIPTEDLQPWTSTTASAGTHCIVAGMRPSDGMILFSYPGA
;
A
#
# COMPACT_ATOMS: atom_id res chain seq x y z
N MET A 1 72.72 7.69 0.56
CA MET A 1 72.16 7.46 1.91
C MET A 1 70.70 7.09 1.72
N SER A 2 70.33 5.87 2.11
CA SER A 2 69.01 5.27 1.95
C SER A 2 68.08 5.75 3.06
N LEU A 3 66.94 6.37 2.70
CA LEU A 3 65.84 6.57 3.64
C LEU A 3 64.70 5.63 3.28
N ARG A 4 64.39 4.79 4.28
CA ARG A 4 63.38 3.75 4.31
C ARG A 4 61.98 4.38 4.24
N SER A 5 61.16 3.95 3.30
CA SER A 5 59.72 4.24 3.29
C SER A 5 58.99 3.00 3.81
N THR A 6 58.63 3.02 5.08
CA THR A 6 57.90 1.93 5.75
C THR A 6 56.43 2.02 5.33
N LEU A 7 55.97 1.08 4.52
CA LEU A 7 54.56 0.86 4.21
C LEU A 7 53.91 0.13 5.39
N THR A 8 53.09 0.84 6.16
CA THR A 8 52.22 0.24 7.18
C THR A 8 50.81 0.13 6.61
N LEU A 9 50.45 -1.08 6.21
CA LEU A 9 49.11 -1.44 5.76
C LEU A 9 48.31 -1.91 7.00
N THR A 10 47.53 -1.01 7.61
CA THR A 10 46.61 -1.39 8.70
C THR A 10 45.30 -1.93 8.12
N LEU A 11 45.24 -3.26 7.99
CA LEU A 11 44.00 -4.01 7.80
C LEU A 11 43.21 -4.02 9.13
N LEU A 12 42.14 -3.24 9.20
CA LEU A 12 41.09 -3.41 10.21
C LEU A 12 39.93 -4.18 9.58
N ALA A 13 39.97 -5.49 9.75
CA ALA A 13 38.82 -6.36 9.62
C ALA A 13 38.03 -6.34 10.93
N GLY A 14 36.72 -6.15 10.86
CA GLY A 14 35.84 -6.48 11.98
C GLY A 14 34.54 -5.69 12.02
N GLY A 15 33.42 -6.38 11.81
CA GLY A 15 32.16 -6.06 12.46
C GLY A 15 31.06 -5.48 11.57
N LEU A 16 30.35 -6.36 10.86
CA LEU A 16 28.92 -6.17 10.59
C LEU A 16 28.18 -6.16 11.94
N LEU A 17 28.00 -4.98 12.52
CA LEU A 17 27.02 -4.76 13.58
C LEU A 17 25.84 -4.03 12.97
N ALA A 18 24.87 -4.80 12.46
CA ALA A 18 23.51 -4.33 12.29
C ALA A 18 22.94 -4.10 13.70
N GLY A 19 23.14 -2.89 14.22
CA GLY A 19 22.49 -2.45 15.45
C GLY A 19 20.96 -2.40 15.27
N PRO A 20 20.19 -2.59 16.34
CA PRO A 20 18.75 -2.39 16.28
C PRO A 20 18.44 -0.96 15.83
N ALA A 21 17.56 -0.83 14.84
CA ALA A 21 17.03 0.46 14.43
C ALA A 21 16.10 0.96 15.55
N TYR A 22 16.64 1.73 16.50
CA TYR A 22 15.83 2.48 17.44
C TYR A 22 15.14 3.61 16.69
N ALA A 23 13.83 3.75 16.89
CA ALA A 23 13.15 5.00 16.53
C ALA A 23 13.85 6.12 17.29
N GLN A 24 14.33 7.14 16.57
CA GLN A 24 14.94 8.28 17.24
C GLN A 24 13.84 8.98 18.04
N ASP A 25 13.98 9.01 19.37
CA ASP A 25 13.09 9.74 20.28
C ASP A 25 13.30 11.25 20.08
N VAL A 26 12.81 11.77 18.96
CA VAL A 26 12.86 13.20 18.63
C VAL A 26 11.54 13.83 19.06
N SER A 27 11.61 14.87 19.88
CA SER A 27 10.41 15.60 20.30
C SER A 27 9.77 16.32 19.11
N PRO A 28 8.45 16.57 19.12
CA PRO A 28 7.77 17.31 18.04
C PRO A 28 8.43 18.67 17.75
N ALA A 29 8.81 19.42 18.80
CA ALA A 29 9.49 20.70 18.65
C ALA A 29 10.86 20.58 17.95
N GLU A 30 11.54 19.46 18.15
CA GLU A 30 12.84 19.19 17.55
C GLU A 30 12.71 18.68 16.11
N LEU A 31 11.63 17.96 15.78
CA LEU A 31 11.23 17.68 14.41
C LEU A 31 10.91 18.96 13.64
N ASP A 32 10.18 19.90 14.25
CA ASP A 32 9.86 21.19 13.64
C ASP A 32 11.12 22.02 13.37
N ARG A 33 12.05 22.04 14.33
CA ARG A 33 13.36 22.68 14.15
C ARG A 33 14.14 22.05 13.01
N LEU A 34 14.25 20.72 12.97
CA LEU A 34 14.95 20.00 11.90
C LEU A 34 14.29 20.21 10.53
N ALA A 35 12.96 20.28 10.49
CA ALA A 35 12.21 20.58 9.27
C ALA A 35 12.50 22.01 8.78
N ALA A 36 12.53 23.00 9.67
CA ALA A 36 12.87 24.38 9.36
C ALA A 36 14.32 24.51 8.85
N GLU A 37 15.30 23.90 9.55
CA GLU A 37 16.71 23.90 9.14
C GLU A 37 16.89 23.25 7.74
N ARG A 38 16.17 22.16 7.45
CA ARG A 38 16.20 21.53 6.12
C ARG A 38 15.56 22.40 5.05
N GLN A 39 14.42 23.02 5.36
CA GLN A 39 13.73 23.90 4.41
C GLN A 39 14.60 25.11 4.06
N GLU A 40 15.29 25.69 5.05
CA GLU A 40 16.24 26.77 4.85
C GLU A 40 17.44 26.32 4.02
N ALA A 41 18.01 25.14 4.31
CA ALA A 41 19.14 24.59 3.56
C ALA A 41 18.80 24.23 2.10
N ILE A 42 17.55 23.82 1.82
CA ILE A 42 17.09 23.52 0.45
C ILE A 42 16.98 24.80 -0.38
N GLY A 43 16.59 25.91 0.25
CA GLY A 43 16.38 27.21 -0.37
C GLY A 43 15.16 27.25 -1.31
N PRO A 44 14.83 28.43 -1.86
CA PRO A 44 13.81 28.54 -2.90
C PRO A 44 14.29 27.81 -4.15
N ARG A 45 13.58 26.75 -4.53
CA ARG A 45 13.91 25.93 -5.69
C ARG A 45 12.76 26.01 -6.70
N ASP A 46 13.08 26.45 -7.91
CA ASP A 46 12.16 26.37 -9.04
C ASP A 46 12.18 24.93 -9.55
N TRP A 47 11.08 24.21 -9.33
CA TRP A 47 10.89 22.83 -9.79
C TRP A 47 10.38 22.78 -11.24
N GLY A 48 10.27 23.94 -11.89
CA GLY A 48 9.63 24.09 -13.18
C GLY A 48 8.10 24.05 -13.08
N PRO A 49 7.40 24.23 -14.21
CA PRO A 49 5.96 24.06 -14.25
C PRO A 49 5.58 22.62 -13.86
N PRO A 50 4.40 22.41 -13.24
CA PRO A 50 3.86 21.07 -13.03
C PRO A 50 3.88 20.28 -14.33
N VAL A 51 4.32 19.03 -14.27
CA VAL A 51 4.27 18.13 -15.42
C VAL A 51 2.81 17.74 -15.64
N ASP A 52 2.34 17.80 -16.87
CA ASP A 52 1.00 17.34 -17.20
C ASP A 52 0.81 15.89 -16.74
N PRO A 53 -0.33 15.56 -16.11
CA PRO A 53 -0.61 14.20 -15.71
C PRO A 53 -0.64 13.29 -16.95
N ALA A 54 -0.08 12.09 -16.83
CA ALA A 54 -0.16 11.10 -17.89
C ALA A 54 -1.64 10.82 -18.22
N PRO A 55 -1.99 10.58 -19.50
CA PRO A 55 -3.34 10.20 -19.88
C PRO A 55 -3.82 8.99 -19.07
N GLU A 56 -5.04 9.07 -18.55
CA GLU A 56 -5.62 7.98 -17.79
C GLU A 56 -5.77 6.75 -18.69
N ALA A 57 -5.16 5.64 -18.29
CA ALA A 57 -5.20 4.41 -19.08
C ALA A 57 -6.63 3.84 -19.08
N GLN A 58 -7.10 3.40 -20.24
CA GLN A 58 -8.37 2.70 -20.35
C GLN A 58 -8.34 1.44 -19.46
N LEU A 59 -9.34 1.31 -18.58
CA LEU A 59 -9.45 0.17 -17.68
C LEU A 59 -10.07 -1.02 -18.40
N MET A 60 -9.57 -2.22 -18.07
CA MET A 60 -10.21 -3.46 -18.50
C MET A 60 -11.42 -3.76 -17.60
N PRO A 61 -12.54 -4.22 -18.17
CA PRO A 61 -13.68 -4.66 -17.38
C PRO A 61 -13.31 -5.87 -16.54
N LEU A 62 -13.85 -5.91 -15.31
CA LEU A 62 -13.80 -7.11 -14.48
C LEU A 62 -14.94 -8.04 -14.92
N GLY A 63 -14.64 -9.30 -15.16
CA GLY A 63 -15.68 -10.27 -15.53
C GLY A 63 -16.71 -10.43 -14.41
N GLY A 64 -17.99 -10.37 -14.76
CA GLY A 64 -19.12 -10.55 -13.83
C GLY A 64 -19.44 -9.31 -13.01
N HIS A 65 -20.39 -9.46 -12.08
CA HIS A 65 -20.79 -8.38 -11.17
C HIS A 65 -19.84 -8.30 -9.97
N VAL A 66 -19.25 -7.12 -9.77
CA VAL A 66 -18.30 -6.84 -8.70
C VAL A 66 -18.74 -5.58 -7.96
N THR A 67 -18.78 -5.65 -6.63
CA THR A 67 -19.23 -4.57 -5.75
C THR A 67 -18.09 -4.12 -4.86
N CYS A 68 -17.99 -2.81 -4.60
CA CYS A 68 -17.05 -2.29 -3.63
C CYS A 68 -17.60 -2.48 -2.21
N MET A 69 -16.82 -3.14 -1.36
CA MET A 69 -17.15 -3.35 0.06
C MET A 69 -15.93 -3.06 0.93
N SER A 70 -16.13 -3.05 2.25
CA SER A 70 -15.06 -2.94 3.24
C SER A 70 -15.05 -4.18 4.13
N PRO A 71 -13.89 -4.55 4.69
CA PRO A 71 -13.86 -5.52 5.77
C PRO A 71 -14.53 -4.95 7.02
N HIS A 72 -15.09 -5.81 7.87
CA HIS A 72 -15.73 -5.42 9.12
C HIS A 72 -14.70 -4.80 10.08
N MET A 73 -13.55 -5.47 10.25
CA MET A 73 -12.41 -4.94 10.98
C MET A 73 -11.22 -4.65 10.05
N ALA A 74 -10.26 -3.87 10.55
CA ALA A 74 -9.02 -3.67 9.80
C ALA A 74 -8.22 -4.98 9.77
N PHE A 75 -7.62 -5.29 8.62
CA PHE A 75 -6.72 -6.43 8.41
C PHE A 75 -7.36 -7.82 8.54
N GLU A 76 -8.65 -7.96 8.25
CA GLU A 76 -9.31 -9.28 8.20
C GLU A 76 -8.54 -10.26 7.29
N PRO A 77 -8.35 -11.52 7.69
CA PRO A 77 -7.59 -12.48 6.90
C PRO A 77 -8.31 -12.82 5.59
N VAL A 78 -7.53 -13.00 4.52
CA VAL A 78 -8.04 -13.51 3.23
C VAL A 78 -7.37 -14.82 2.86
N TYR A 79 -8.13 -15.71 2.24
CA TYR A 79 -7.80 -17.13 2.13
C TYR A 79 -7.76 -17.61 0.68
N ALA A 80 -6.99 -18.67 0.43
CA ALA A 80 -6.82 -19.25 -0.91
C ALA A 80 -8.11 -19.93 -1.42
N GLY A 81 -8.96 -20.39 -0.52
CA GLY A 81 -10.22 -21.08 -0.82
C GLY A 81 -11.30 -20.79 0.21
N PRO A 82 -12.54 -21.24 -0.03
CA PRO A 82 -13.60 -21.14 0.96
C PRO A 82 -13.36 -22.17 2.08
N GLY A 83 -13.14 -21.70 3.30
CA GLY A 83 -12.98 -22.54 4.48
C GLY A 83 -11.83 -22.11 5.39
N SER A 84 -12.04 -22.22 6.70
CA SER A 84 -11.08 -21.84 7.75
C SER A 84 -9.80 -22.69 7.73
N ASN A 85 -9.86 -23.89 7.16
CA ASN A 85 -8.71 -24.79 7.01
C ASN A 85 -7.86 -24.48 5.78
N THR A 86 -8.26 -23.53 4.94
CA THR A 86 -7.50 -23.16 3.75
C THR A 86 -6.38 -22.19 4.11
N ARG A 87 -5.34 -22.13 3.27
CA ARG A 87 -4.18 -21.27 3.51
C ARG A 87 -4.57 -19.80 3.48
N GLN A 88 -4.20 -19.04 4.50
CA GLN A 88 -4.24 -17.58 4.47
C GLN A 88 -3.22 -17.04 3.44
N VAL A 89 -3.68 -16.15 2.57
CA VAL A 89 -2.92 -15.55 1.46
C VAL A 89 -2.75 -14.04 1.59
N GLY A 90 -3.17 -13.46 2.72
CA GLY A 90 -2.98 -12.05 3.05
C GLY A 90 -4.02 -11.54 4.03
N VAL A 91 -4.19 -10.22 4.01
CA VAL A 91 -5.22 -9.50 4.75
C VAL A 91 -6.02 -8.59 3.81
N ALA A 92 -7.25 -8.26 4.19
CA ALA A 92 -8.16 -7.42 3.44
C ALA A 92 -7.74 -5.94 3.53
N PRO A 93 -7.54 -5.26 2.38
CA PRO A 93 -7.44 -3.81 2.36
C PRO A 93 -8.78 -3.15 2.73
N PRO A 94 -8.81 -1.83 3.01
CA PRO A 94 -10.04 -1.10 3.36
C PRO A 94 -11.15 -1.15 2.30
N GLN A 95 -10.80 -1.51 1.07
CA GLN A 95 -11.70 -1.59 -0.08
C GLN A 95 -11.48 -2.90 -0.81
N LEU A 96 -12.57 -3.63 -1.01
CA LEU A 96 -12.58 -4.95 -1.59
C LEU A 96 -13.44 -4.96 -2.84
N ALA A 97 -12.94 -5.60 -3.89
CA ALA A 97 -13.69 -5.91 -5.09
C ALA A 97 -14.38 -7.27 -4.89
N VAL A 98 -15.59 -7.24 -4.34
CA VAL A 98 -16.35 -8.43 -3.94
C VAL A 98 -17.20 -8.93 -5.09
N THR A 99 -17.09 -10.21 -5.41
CA THR A 99 -17.91 -10.84 -6.46
C THR A 99 -19.20 -11.42 -5.89
N THR A 100 -20.14 -11.77 -6.76
CA THR A 100 -21.37 -12.50 -6.35
C THR A 100 -21.13 -13.99 -6.08
N THR A 101 -19.91 -14.50 -6.26
CA THR A 101 -19.60 -15.93 -6.04
C THR A 101 -19.40 -16.21 -4.56
N THR A 102 -20.23 -17.10 -4.00
CA THR A 102 -20.19 -17.51 -2.59
C THR A 102 -20.10 -19.03 -2.44
N SER A 103 -19.59 -19.50 -1.30
CA SER A 103 -19.51 -20.93 -0.95
C SER A 103 -19.42 -21.10 0.56
N GLY A 104 -20.41 -21.74 1.18
CA GLY A 104 -20.34 -22.14 2.60
C GLY A 104 -20.07 -21.02 3.60
N GLY A 105 -20.66 -19.83 3.39
CA GLY A 105 -20.41 -18.65 4.24
C GLY A 105 -19.18 -17.83 3.88
N TRP A 106 -18.52 -18.16 2.76
CA TRP A 106 -17.39 -17.41 2.22
C TRP A 106 -17.78 -16.70 0.94
N THR A 107 -17.22 -15.51 0.73
CA THR A 107 -17.41 -14.74 -0.50
C THR A 107 -16.07 -14.57 -1.22
N ARG A 108 -16.10 -14.73 -2.54
CA ARG A 108 -14.93 -14.57 -3.39
C ARG A 108 -14.68 -13.09 -3.67
N ILE A 109 -13.43 -12.68 -3.49
CA ILE A 109 -12.93 -11.33 -3.80
C ILE A 109 -11.92 -11.38 -4.95
N LEU A 110 -11.87 -10.30 -5.73
CA LEU A 110 -10.83 -10.08 -6.74
C LEU A 110 -9.67 -9.32 -6.13
N ARG A 111 -8.45 -9.69 -6.55
CA ARG A 111 -7.19 -9.05 -6.20
C ARG A 111 -6.42 -8.72 -7.47
N ALA A 112 -5.26 -8.10 -7.29
CA ALA A 112 -4.36 -7.76 -8.37
C ALA A 112 -4.05 -8.96 -9.29
N TYR A 113 -3.79 -8.67 -10.56
CA TYR A 113 -3.46 -9.65 -11.61
C TYR A 113 -4.57 -10.69 -11.82
N GLY A 114 -5.83 -10.32 -11.59
CA GLY A 114 -6.99 -11.20 -11.75
C GLY A 114 -7.01 -12.39 -10.79
N LYS A 115 -6.18 -12.37 -9.74
CA LYS A 115 -6.19 -13.41 -8.71
C LYS A 115 -7.45 -13.27 -7.86
N ALA A 116 -7.94 -14.40 -7.36
CA ALA A 116 -9.05 -14.43 -6.41
C ALA A 116 -8.56 -14.88 -5.04
N ALA A 117 -9.29 -14.44 -4.02
CA ALA A 117 -9.19 -14.94 -2.66
C ALA A 117 -10.60 -15.05 -2.08
N TRP A 118 -10.70 -15.53 -0.85
CA TRP A 118 -11.95 -15.71 -0.13
C TRP A 118 -11.85 -15.04 1.23
N ILE A 119 -12.98 -14.50 1.67
CA ILE A 119 -13.15 -13.90 3.01
C ILE A 119 -14.47 -14.42 3.57
N PRO A 120 -14.60 -14.61 4.89
CA PRO A 120 -15.90 -14.89 5.50
C PRO A 120 -16.89 -13.79 5.13
N THR A 121 -18.11 -14.18 4.76
CA THR A 121 -19.14 -13.23 4.34
C THR A 121 -19.56 -12.31 5.48
N GLU A 122 -19.49 -12.79 6.73
CA GLU A 122 -19.76 -12.00 7.94
C GLU A 122 -18.75 -10.88 8.18
N ASP A 123 -17.54 -11.02 7.64
CA ASP A 123 -16.47 -10.02 7.74
C ASP A 123 -16.59 -8.95 6.64
N LEU A 124 -17.66 -8.96 5.85
CA LEU A 124 -17.93 -7.95 4.82
C LEU A 124 -19.03 -6.99 5.27
N GLN A 125 -18.81 -5.71 5.02
CA GLN A 125 -19.79 -4.65 5.24
C GLN A 125 -19.87 -3.72 4.02
N PRO A 126 -20.98 -2.98 3.85
CA PRO A 126 -21.03 -1.88 2.89
C PRO A 126 -19.79 -0.99 3.05
N TRP A 127 -19.28 -0.48 1.93
CA TRP A 127 -18.08 0.36 1.98
C TRP A 127 -18.27 1.53 2.95
N THR A 128 -17.27 1.73 3.82
CA THR A 128 -17.22 2.84 4.77
C THR A 128 -15.90 3.59 4.62
N SER A 129 -15.92 4.90 4.88
CA SER A 129 -14.74 5.74 4.91
C SER A 129 -14.85 6.74 6.05
N THR A 130 -13.74 6.95 6.76
CA THR A 130 -13.63 7.95 7.82
C THR A 130 -13.29 9.34 7.30
N THR A 131 -12.91 9.45 6.02
CA THR A 131 -12.43 10.70 5.41
C THR A 131 -13.26 11.15 4.21
N ALA A 132 -14.18 10.32 3.71
CA ALA A 132 -15.04 10.68 2.59
C ALA A 132 -16.15 11.64 3.01
N SER A 133 -16.58 12.48 2.07
CA SER A 133 -17.73 13.37 2.28
C SER A 133 -19.05 12.59 2.28
N ALA A 134 -20.08 13.17 2.88
CA ALA A 134 -21.41 12.56 2.88
C ALA A 134 -21.93 12.40 1.45
N GLY A 135 -22.45 11.21 1.12
CA GLY A 135 -22.94 10.88 -0.23
C GLY A 135 -21.87 10.39 -1.20
N THR A 136 -20.60 10.32 -0.79
CA THR A 136 -19.60 9.59 -1.57
C THR A 136 -19.93 8.11 -1.58
N HIS A 137 -19.86 7.47 -2.76
CA HIS A 137 -20.03 6.04 -2.92
C HIS A 137 -18.75 5.42 -3.46
N CYS A 138 -18.45 4.17 -3.11
CA CYS A 138 -17.37 3.44 -3.74
C CYS A 138 -17.91 2.54 -4.86
N ILE A 139 -17.28 2.62 -6.03
CA ILE A 139 -17.55 1.73 -7.17
C ILE A 139 -16.26 1.07 -7.64
N VAL A 140 -16.35 -0.14 -8.18
CA VAL A 140 -15.21 -0.81 -8.81
C VAL A 140 -15.12 -0.34 -10.26
N ALA A 141 -14.07 0.41 -10.58
CA ALA A 141 -13.93 1.06 -11.90
C ALA A 141 -13.39 0.11 -12.97
N GLY A 142 -12.58 -0.88 -12.58
CA GLY A 142 -12.01 -1.86 -13.50
C GLY A 142 -10.64 -2.36 -13.07
N MET A 143 -9.90 -2.97 -14.00
CA MET A 143 -8.53 -3.39 -13.81
C MET A 143 -7.59 -2.55 -14.68
N ARG A 144 -6.52 -2.04 -14.08
CA ARG A 144 -5.46 -1.39 -14.83
C ARG A 144 -4.65 -2.42 -15.63
N PRO A 145 -4.49 -2.27 -16.97
CA PRO A 145 -3.79 -3.24 -17.80
C PRO A 145 -2.30 -3.44 -17.44
N SER A 146 -1.63 -2.37 -17.01
CA SER A 146 -0.17 -2.38 -16.83
C SER A 146 0.31 -3.25 -15.67
N ASP A 147 -0.48 -3.38 -14.61
CA ASP A 147 -0.11 -4.10 -13.38
C ASP A 147 -1.26 -4.93 -12.78
N GLY A 148 -2.37 -5.04 -13.50
CA GLY A 148 -3.51 -5.83 -13.08
C GLY A 148 -4.18 -5.34 -11.79
N MET A 149 -3.89 -4.13 -11.32
CA MET A 149 -4.48 -3.58 -10.10
C MET A 149 -5.96 -3.31 -10.30
N ILE A 150 -6.77 -3.66 -9.30
CA ILE A 150 -8.18 -3.28 -9.28
C ILE A 150 -8.27 -1.82 -8.83
N LEU A 151 -8.94 -1.00 -9.63
CA LEU A 151 -9.14 0.40 -9.32
C LEU A 151 -10.58 0.64 -8.85
N PHE A 152 -10.69 1.55 -7.90
CA PHE A 152 -11.95 2.01 -7.33
C PHE A 152 -12.15 3.48 -7.69
N SER A 153 -13.39 3.87 -7.92
CA SER A 153 -13.79 5.27 -8.13
C SER A 153 -14.78 5.69 -7.04
N TYR A 154 -14.81 6.99 -6.76
CA TYR A 154 -15.58 7.58 -5.67
C TYR A 154 -16.46 8.72 -6.18
N PRO A 155 -17.51 8.43 -6.95
CA PRO A 155 -18.45 9.47 -7.35
C PRO A 155 -19.06 10.15 -6.12
N GLY A 156 -19.21 11.47 -6.21
CA GLY A 156 -19.69 12.31 -5.10
C GLY A 156 -18.63 12.60 -4.02
N ALA A 157 -17.35 12.31 -4.29
CA ALA A 157 -16.22 12.87 -3.55
C ALA A 157 -15.90 14.31 -3.97
#